data_AF-A0A919LVY2-F1
#
_entry.id   AF-A0A919LVY2-F1
#
_cell.length_a   1.000
_cell.length_b   1.000
_cell.length_c   1.000
_cell.angle_alpha   90.00
_cell.angle_beta   90.00
_cell.angle_gamma   90.00
#
_symmetry.space_group_name_H-M   'P 1'
#
loop_
_entity.id
_entity.type
_entity.pdbx_description
1 polymer ?
#
loop_
_entity_poly.entity_id
_entity_poly.type
_entity_poly.pdbx_seq_one_letter_code
_entity_poly.pdbx_strand_id
1 'polypeptide(L)'
;MGSAIIWVPAAIYLFATGQLWQGAFIVGFFVIVIGLVDNILRPLLVGKDTRMPDYLILIATLGGMEIYGINGFVIGPLIAALFIACWNLLSGREHAGNTDEIDEEFIEEAKNSRNE
;
A
#
# COMPACT_ATOMS: atom_id res chain seq x y z
N MET A 1 6.25 9.18 7.30
CA MET A 1 6.17 10.52 7.96
C MET A 1 4.86 10.77 8.71
N GLY A 2 3.71 10.21 8.30
CA GLY A 2 2.45 10.36 9.07
C GLY A 2 2.35 9.50 10.34
N SER A 3 3.05 8.36 10.37
CA SER A 3 3.05 7.41 11.48
C SER A 3 3.57 8.01 12.79
N ALA A 4 4.60 8.87 12.74
CA ALA A 4 5.20 9.51 13.90
C ALA A 4 4.24 10.43 14.69
N ILE A 5 3.26 11.05 14.02
CA ILE A 5 2.32 11.98 14.67
C ILE A 5 1.42 11.28 15.70
N ILE A 6 1.16 9.98 15.53
CA ILE A 6 0.21 9.24 16.36
C ILE A 6 0.88 8.66 17.61
N TRP A 7 2.08 8.08 17.48
CA TRP A 7 2.72 7.37 18.59
C TRP A 7 3.62 8.27 19.45
N VAL A 8 4.09 9.40 18.94
CA VAL A 8 4.93 10.35 19.71
C VAL A 8 4.18 10.92 20.94
N PRO A 9 2.92 11.38 20.85
CA PRO A 9 2.16 11.80 22.03
C PRO A 9 1.94 10.68 23.05
N ALA A 10 1.72 9.44 22.57
CA ALA A 10 1.57 8.27 23.43
C ALA A 10 2.87 7.93 24.17
N ALA A 11 4.02 8.03 23.51
CA ALA A 11 5.33 7.85 24.14
C ALA A 11 5.57 8.93 25.21
N ILE A 12 5.27 10.20 24.92
CA ILE A 12 5.41 11.31 25.88
C ILE A 12 4.51 11.07 27.11
N TYR A 13 3.27 10.60 26.92
CA TYR A 13 2.35 10.29 28.01
C TYR A 13 2.88 9.18 28.92
N LEU A 14 3.45 8.10 28.35
CA LEU A 14 4.04 7.01 29.15
C LEU A 14 5.30 7.43 29.92
N PHE A 15 6.12 8.32 29.36
CA PHE A 15 7.24 8.90 30.11
C PHE A 15 6.76 9.82 31.24
N ALA A 16 5.68 10.58 31.02
CA ALA A 16 5.10 11.46 32.02
C ALA A 16 4.48 10.70 33.21
N THR A 17 4.03 9.45 33.02
CA THR A 17 3.49 8.60 34.11
C THR A 17 4.57 7.84 34.89
N GLY A 18 5.86 8.09 34.63
CA GLY A 18 6.99 7.47 35.34
C GLY A 18 7.29 6.03 34.94
N GLN A 19 6.60 5.51 33.93
CA GLN A 19 6.71 4.14 33.44
C GLN A 19 7.82 4.01 32.38
N LEU A 20 9.08 4.18 32.82
CA LEU A 20 10.26 4.20 31.94
C LEU A 20 10.44 2.94 31.10
N TRP A 21 10.19 1.76 31.68
CA TRP A 21 10.33 0.47 30.98
C TRP A 21 9.27 0.28 29.89
N GLN A 22 8.02 0.66 30.15
CA GLN A 22 6.93 0.57 29.17
C GLN A 22 7.08 1.62 28.07
N GLY A 23 7.54 2.84 28.42
CA GLY A 23 7.88 3.89 27.46
C GLY A 23 9.00 3.47 26.51
N ALA A 24 10.10 2.91 27.03
CA ALA A 24 11.21 2.42 26.21
C ALA A 24 10.78 1.27 25.28
N PHE A 25 9.94 0.35 25.77
CA PHE A 25 9.44 -0.76 24.96
C PHE A 25 8.54 -0.27 23.82
N ILE A 26 7.62 0.67 24.08
CA ILE A 26 6.76 1.27 23.05
C ILE A 26 7.60 2.04 22.03
N VAL A 27 8.54 2.88 22.46
CA VAL A 27 9.40 3.63 21.52
C VAL A 27 10.21 2.67 20.65
N GLY A 28 10.89 1.70 21.27
CA GLY A 28 11.70 0.72 20.53
C GLY A 28 10.87 -0.12 19.57
N PHE A 29 9.72 -0.63 20.03
CA PHE A 29 8.83 -1.43 19.20
C PHE A 29 8.27 -0.63 18.03
N PHE A 30 7.77 0.59 18.26
CA PHE A 30 7.22 1.42 17.19
C PHE A 30 8.31 1.89 16.22
N VAL A 31 9.51 2.25 16.68
CA VAL A 31 10.62 2.61 15.78
C VAL A 31 11.06 1.44 14.93
N ILE A 32 11.18 0.25 15.50
CA ILE A 32 11.58 -0.96 14.76
C ILE A 32 10.49 -1.37 13.79
N VAL A 33 9.23 -1.48 14.25
CA VAL A 33 8.11 -1.96 13.43
C VAL A 33 7.75 -0.93 12.37
N ILE A 34 7.59 0.36 12.70
CA ILE A 34 7.30 1.40 11.70
C ILE A 34 8.50 1.60 10.78
N GLY A 35 9.73 1.55 11.29
CA GLY A 35 10.94 1.65 10.46
C GLY A 35 11.02 0.50 9.45
N LEU A 36 10.72 -0.73 9.88
CA LEU A 36 10.63 -1.90 9.01
C LEU A 36 9.48 -1.77 8.02
N VAL A 37 8.30 -1.37 8.48
CA VAL A 37 7.12 -1.16 7.63
C VAL A 37 7.39 -0.07 6.61
N ASP A 38 7.82 1.13 7.00
CA ASP A 38 8.10 2.23 6.07
C ASP A 38 9.25 1.91 5.08
N ASN A 39 10.16 0.97 5.42
CA ASN A 39 11.28 0.55 4.58
C ASN A 39 10.98 -0.70 3.69
N ILE A 40 10.05 -1.57 4.10
CA ILE A 40 9.66 -2.80 3.38
C ILE A 40 8.32 -2.64 2.66
N LEU A 41 7.32 -2.05 3.31
CA LEU A 41 6.02 -1.79 2.69
C LEU A 41 6.14 -0.79 1.56
N ARG A 42 7.08 0.17 1.62
CA ARG A 42 7.28 1.16 0.55
C ARG A 42 7.70 0.52 -0.79
N PRO A 43 8.71 -0.35 -0.89
CA PRO A 43 9.00 -1.07 -2.14
C PRO A 43 7.91 -2.09 -2.50
N LEU A 44 7.26 -2.72 -1.53
CA LEU A 44 6.21 -3.72 -1.78
C LEU A 44 4.88 -3.09 -2.28
N LEU A 45 4.54 -1.87 -1.85
CA LEU A 45 3.36 -1.13 -2.34
C LEU A 45 3.65 -0.32 -3.61
N VAL A 46 4.88 0.21 -3.80
CA VAL A 46 5.22 1.04 -4.96
C VAL A 46 5.50 0.22 -6.23
N GLY A 47 5.72 -1.08 -6.12
CA GLY A 47 6.08 -1.95 -7.25
C GLY A 47 4.97 -2.28 -8.26
N LYS A 48 3.71 -1.88 -8.07
CA LYS A 48 2.62 -2.16 -9.04
C LYS A 48 1.65 -0.99 -9.11
N ASP A 49 1.79 -0.19 -10.15
CA ASP A 49 0.72 0.67 -10.69
C ASP A 49 -0.45 -0.20 -11.19
N THR A 50 -1.16 -0.82 -10.25
CA THR A 50 -2.56 -1.19 -10.45
C THR A 50 -3.34 -0.15 -9.68
N ARG A 51 -3.50 1.04 -10.27
CA ARG A 51 -4.40 2.08 -9.77
C ARG A 51 -5.73 1.40 -9.45
N MET A 52 -6.00 1.16 -8.16
CA MET A 52 -7.33 0.73 -7.75
C MET A 52 -8.27 1.85 -8.17
N PRO A 53 -9.27 1.56 -9.00
CA PRO A 53 -10.28 2.55 -9.35
C PRO A 53 -10.84 3.17 -8.06
N ASP A 54 -10.85 4.50 -7.93
CA ASP A 54 -11.26 5.19 -6.70
C ASP A 54 -12.65 4.77 -6.20
N TYR A 55 -13.53 4.37 -7.13
CA TYR A 55 -14.87 3.83 -6.82
C TYR A 55 -14.83 2.54 -5.99
N LEU A 56 -13.84 1.65 -6.20
CA LEU A 56 -13.68 0.42 -5.42
C LEU A 56 -13.37 0.75 -3.96
N ILE A 57 -12.54 1.76 -3.72
CA ILE A 57 -12.22 2.24 -2.38
C ILE A 57 -13.48 2.83 -1.73
N LEU A 58 -14.21 3.67 -2.45
CA LEU A 58 -15.46 4.27 -1.96
C LEU A 58 -16.48 3.21 -1.55
N ILE A 59 -16.72 2.23 -2.42
CA ILE A 59 -17.67 1.12 -2.17
C ILE A 59 -17.19 0.27 -0.99
N ALA A 60 -15.91 -0.07 -0.93
CA ALA A 60 -15.36 -0.86 0.17
C ALA A 60 -15.46 -0.13 1.51
N THR A 61 -15.26 1.19 1.51
CA THR A 61 -15.37 2.01 2.72
C THR A 61 -16.82 2.11 3.19
N LEU A 62 -17.74 2.37 2.26
CA LEU A 62 -19.17 2.51 2.57
C LEU A 62 -19.80 1.18 2.99
N GLY A 63 -19.53 0.10 2.26
CA GLY A 63 -19.99 -1.25 2.60
C GLY A 63 -19.32 -1.82 3.85
N GLY A 64 -18.04 -1.50 4.06
CA GLY A 64 -17.35 -1.83 5.31
C GLY A 64 -18.01 -1.15 6.50
N MET A 65 -18.34 0.14 6.38
CA MET A 65 -19.04 0.88 7.44
C MET A 65 -20.45 0.37 7.72
N GLU A 66 -21.16 -0.11 6.70
CA GLU A 66 -22.48 -0.72 6.88
C GLU A 66 -22.41 -2.04 7.68
N ILE A 67 -21.42 -2.88 7.40
CA ILE A 67 -21.28 -4.22 8.03
C ILE A 67 -20.62 -4.12 9.41
N TYR A 68 -19.61 -3.26 9.58
CA TYR A 68 -18.76 -3.19 10.78
C TYR A 68 -18.80 -1.84 11.52
N GLY A 69 -19.68 -0.91 11.12
CA GLY A 69 -19.77 0.43 11.72
C GLY A 69 -18.52 1.26 11.48
N ILE A 70 -18.14 2.10 12.44
CA ILE A 70 -16.98 3.02 12.29
C ILE A 70 -15.65 2.27 12.03
N ASN A 71 -15.50 1.06 12.56
CA ASN A 71 -14.32 0.21 12.33
C ASN A 71 -14.25 -0.31 10.89
N GLY A 72 -15.40 -0.38 10.23
CA GLY A 72 -15.55 -0.74 8.83
C GLY A 72 -14.86 0.21 7.85
N PHE A 73 -14.62 1.46 8.26
CA PHE A 73 -13.85 2.43 7.47
C PHE A 73 -12.42 1.95 7.19
N VAL A 74 -11.80 1.24 8.14
CA VAL A 74 -10.45 0.70 8.00
C VAL A 74 -10.48 -0.70 7.40
N ILE A 75 -11.42 -1.53 7.87
CA ILE A 75 -11.52 -2.95 7.47
C ILE A 75 -11.94 -3.09 6.00
N GLY A 76 -12.82 -2.21 5.50
CA GLY A 76 -13.34 -2.25 4.13
C GLY A 76 -12.25 -2.14 3.07
N PRO A 77 -11.48 -1.04 3.03
CA PRO A 77 -10.36 -0.87 2.09
C PRO A 77 -9.28 -1.94 2.25
N LEU A 78 -9.05 -2.45 3.47
CA LEU A 78 -8.10 -3.53 3.73
C LEU A 78 -8.49 -4.83 3.01
N ILE A 79 -9.77 -5.21 3.06
CA ILE A 79 -10.30 -6.40 2.39
C ILE A 79 -10.28 -6.22 0.87
N ALA A 80 -10.62 -5.03 0.37
CA ALA A 80 -10.53 -4.72 -1.06
C ALA A 80 -9.08 -4.82 -1.57
N ALA A 81 -8.12 -4.34 -0.78
CA ALA A 81 -6.69 -4.47 -1.07
C ALA A 81 -6.26 -5.93 -1.20
N LEU A 82 -6.65 -6.76 -0.23
CA LEU A 82 -6.36 -8.19 -0.24
C LEU A 82 -7.02 -8.91 -1.41
N PHE A 83 -8.26 -8.56 -1.74
CA PHE A 83 -8.97 -9.13 -2.87
C PHE A 83 -8.25 -8.86 -4.19
N ILE A 84 -7.86 -7.61 -4.45
CA ILE A 84 -7.13 -7.25 -5.68
C ILE A 84 -5.74 -7.90 -5.70
N ALA A 85 -5.06 -8.03 -4.57
CA ALA A 85 -3.79 -8.73 -4.48
C ALA A 85 -3.93 -10.21 -4.88
N CYS A 86 -4.91 -10.91 -4.32
CA CYS A 86 -5.22 -12.30 -4.68
C CYS A 86 -5.67 -12.41 -6.15
N TRP A 87 -6.48 -11.47 -6.62
CA TRP A 87 -6.97 -11.44 -8.00
C TRP A 87 -5.82 -11.25 -8.99
N ASN A 88 -4.87 -10.36 -8.70
CA ASN A 88 -3.69 -10.14 -9.53
C ASN A 88 -2.78 -11.36 -9.57
N LEU A 89 -2.64 -12.06 -8.44
CA LEU A 89 -1.88 -13.30 -8.35
C LEU A 89 -2.54 -14.42 -9.18
N LEU A 90 -3.86 -14.57 -9.08
CA LEU A 90 -4.60 -15.62 -9.76
C LEU A 90 -4.81 -15.35 -11.26
N SER A 91 -4.98 -14.07 -11.65
CA SER A 91 -5.17 -13.67 -13.04
C SER A 91 -3.89 -13.69 -13.88
N GLY A 92 -2.75 -14.11 -13.30
CA GLY A 92 -1.48 -14.23 -14.02
C GLY A 92 -0.98 -12.90 -14.60
N ARG A 93 -1.42 -11.77 -14.04
CA ARG A 93 -1.05 -10.43 -14.53
C ARG A 93 0.34 -10.04 -14.02
N GLU A 94 1.36 -10.69 -14.58
CA GLU A 94 2.77 -10.22 -14.52
C GLU A 94 3.14 -9.31 -15.71
N HIS A 95 2.25 -9.11 -16.69
CA HIS A 95 2.55 -8.27 -17.86
C HIS A 95 1.40 -7.31 -18.15
N ALA A 96 1.44 -6.13 -17.54
CA ALA A 96 0.59 -4.99 -17.94
C ALA A 96 1.36 -3.67 -17.81
N GLY A 97 2.66 -3.69 -18.16
CA GLY A 97 3.51 -2.51 -18.20
C GLY A 97 4.58 -2.53 -19.29
N ASN A 98 4.58 -3.53 -20.18
CA ASN A 98 5.57 -3.67 -21.26
C ASN A 98 4.94 -3.60 -22.66
N THR A 99 3.63 -3.41 -22.77
CA THR A 99 2.94 -3.36 -24.06
C THR A 99 3.22 -2.05 -24.80
N ASP A 100 3.49 -0.97 -24.05
CA ASP A 100 3.68 0.35 -24.65
C ASP A 100 5.09 0.52 -25.27
N GLU A 101 6.13 -0.17 -24.74
CA GLU A 101 7.50 -0.12 -25.28
C GLU A 101 7.72 -1.06 -26.47
N ILE A 102 7.09 -2.24 -26.49
CA ILE A 102 7.29 -3.22 -27.58
C ILE A 102 6.61 -2.74 -28.87
N ASP A 103 5.48 -2.03 -28.77
CA ASP A 103 4.76 -1.59 -29.96
C ASP A 103 5.47 -0.42 -30.68
N GLU A 104 6.04 0.55 -29.97
CA GLU A 104 6.73 1.69 -30.61
C GLU A 104 8.05 1.28 -31.28
N GLU A 105 8.90 0.53 -30.58
CA GLU A 105 10.20 0.08 -31.10
C GLU A 105 10.01 -0.90 -32.28
N PHE A 106 9.04 -1.82 -32.19
CA PHE A 106 8.70 -2.76 -33.26
C PHE A 106 8.04 -2.08 -34.48
N ILE A 107 7.21 -1.06 -34.28
CA ILE A 107 6.61 -0.27 -35.37
C ILE A 107 7.69 0.56 -36.10
N GLU A 108 8.70 1.05 -35.39
CA GLU A 108 9.80 1.82 -35.99
C GLU A 108 10.72 0.93 -36.82
N GLU A 109 11.08 -0.27 -36.32
CA GLU A 109 11.89 -1.26 -37.04
C GLU A 109 11.17 -1.82 -38.28
N ALA A 110 9.85 -2.05 -38.20
CA ALA A 110 9.02 -2.47 -39.33
C ALA A 110 8.87 -1.39 -40.42
N LYS A 111 8.99 -0.10 -40.07
CA LYS A 111 9.03 1.00 -41.04
C LYS A 111 10.37 1.10 -41.74
N ASN A 112 11.47 0.89 -41.02
CA ASN A 112 12.81 1.06 -41.57
C ASN A 112 13.17 -0.07 -42.55
N SER A 113 12.80 -1.31 -42.21
CA SER A 113 12.99 -2.50 -43.06
C SER A 113 12.16 -2.53 -44.35
N ARG A 114 11.17 -1.65 -44.50
CA ARG A 114 10.36 -1.51 -45.72
C ARG A 114 10.96 -0.51 -46.72
N ASN A 115 11.87 0.35 -46.28
CA ASN A 115 12.45 1.43 -47.08
C ASN A 115 13.88 1.14 -47.56
N GLU A 116 14.41 -0.05 -47.25
CA GLU A 116 15.62 -0.65 -47.84
C GLU A 116 15.24 -1.66 -48.92
#